data_AF-T1KZ33-F1
#
_entry.id   AF-T1KZ33-F1
#
_cell.length_a   1.000
_cell.length_b   1.000
_cell.length_c   1.000
_cell.angle_alpha   90.00
_cell.angle_beta   90.00
_cell.angle_gamma   90.00
#
_symmetry.space_group_name_H-M   'P 1'
#
loop_
_entity.id
_entity.type
_entity.pdbx_description
1 polymer ?
#
loop_
_entity_poly.entity_id
_entity_poly.type
_entity_poly.pdbx_seq_one_letter_code
_entity_poly.pdbx_strand_id
1 'polypeptide(L)'
;MKLTWKFDFKSFIFNDLLALPVSNQDNETIKSLVELEKLSYLCLITQYGQTQQIDKPVSIKLKFAHFMVRVLNLTFILRLICFLTMTDKTMQTIVADPVINTPNREILIVLQLFIVIVMLVVREYILYLENNRKFLILRKLYHIRKNGFSSDYLNLTERQFMFFKRNLHFILINSLRFSKLTIVLLPFFGTGVRLNNPDSLATNSLIISACFWSITEGLTFIFLYSGGILTVTYIFILMLLYFCQLRSLVESTQNKIKCLTDQNNQLGVAITLKSLNYQSTSFLNQFDQLNSDFKYLWLNNVIVFSFLADSFIFFGAIVHINSDYLSDVLTYVGFFVLFMCAVGGYAGGVFHQKLMYLHIHYVRLLTFSSAHIQDSFKALEIVDRIMHPDTGASVGDFTVLKREFIVYYILENASTIMLLSCDVRSAISI
;
A
#
# COMPACT_ATOMS: atom_id res chain seq x y z
N MET A 1 -30.98 13.77 41.30
CA MET A 1 -29.80 13.00 40.81
C MET A 1 -29.60 13.35 39.33
N LYS A 2 -28.81 14.39 39.03
CA LYS A 2 -28.53 14.84 37.65
C LYS A 2 -27.31 14.06 37.13
N LEU A 3 -27.55 13.02 36.33
CA LEU A 3 -26.53 12.35 35.53
C LEU A 3 -26.11 13.30 34.41
N THR A 4 -24.98 13.98 34.59
CA THR A 4 -24.34 14.74 33.53
C THR A 4 -23.41 13.79 32.77
N TRP A 5 -23.89 13.28 31.64
CA TRP A 5 -23.03 12.62 30.67
C TRP A 5 -22.15 13.68 30.00
N LYS A 6 -20.98 13.96 30.59
CA LYS A 6 -19.91 14.65 29.87
C LYS A 6 -19.36 13.67 28.84
N PHE A 7 -19.92 13.70 27.64
CA PHE A 7 -19.35 13.02 26.48
C PHE A 7 -18.04 13.75 26.14
N ASP A 8 -16.92 13.16 26.54
CA ASP A 8 -15.60 13.75 26.30
C ASP A 8 -15.22 13.51 24.84
N PHE A 9 -15.69 14.40 23.97
CA PHE A 9 -15.53 14.32 22.50
C PHE A 9 -14.06 14.15 22.09
N LYS A 10 -13.13 14.66 22.91
CA LYS A 10 -11.70 14.50 22.70
C LYS A 10 -11.24 13.06 23.00
N SER A 11 -11.74 12.41 24.04
CA SER A 11 -11.40 11.00 24.30
C SER A 11 -12.03 10.08 23.26
N PHE A 12 -13.26 10.37 22.81
CA PHE A 12 -13.92 9.63 21.73
C PHE A 12 -13.18 9.76 20.39
N ILE A 13 -12.75 10.97 19.99
CA ILE A 13 -11.96 11.15 18.77
C ILE A 13 -10.57 10.50 18.90
N PHE A 14 -9.88 10.71 20.01
CA PHE A 14 -8.49 10.23 20.13
C PHE A 14 -8.39 8.71 20.37
N ASN A 15 -9.31 8.13 21.15
CA ASN A 15 -9.28 6.71 21.48
C ASN A 15 -10.17 5.89 20.54
N ASP A 16 -11.40 6.32 20.26
CA ASP A 16 -12.35 5.52 19.47
C ASP A 16 -12.23 5.77 17.97
N LEU A 17 -12.01 7.02 17.51
CA LEU A 17 -11.89 7.35 16.08
C LEU A 17 -10.46 7.15 15.56
N LEU A 18 -9.45 7.67 16.26
CA LEU A 18 -8.05 7.65 15.83
C LEU A 18 -7.27 6.43 16.33
N ALA A 19 -7.78 5.66 17.31
CA ALA A 19 -7.10 4.50 17.88
C ALA A 19 -5.65 4.78 18.29
N LEU A 20 -5.40 5.94 18.91
CA LEU A 20 -4.06 6.28 19.39
C LEU A 20 -3.70 5.41 20.60
N PRO A 21 -2.52 4.79 20.62
CA PRO A 21 -2.22 3.78 21.61
C PRO A 21 -2.03 4.37 23.01
N VAL A 22 -2.82 3.87 23.96
CA VAL A 22 -2.57 4.01 25.40
C VAL A 22 -1.55 2.93 25.82
N SER A 23 -0.70 3.19 26.81
CA SER A 23 0.38 2.27 27.20
C SER A 23 -0.13 0.86 27.54
N ASN A 24 0.58 -0.19 27.07
CA ASN A 24 0.30 -1.64 27.17
C ASN A 24 -0.83 -2.21 26.28
N GLN A 25 -0.67 -2.16 24.95
CA GLN A 25 -1.61 -2.72 23.96
C GLN A 25 -1.07 -3.93 23.16
N ASP A 26 -0.05 -4.63 23.66
CA ASP A 26 0.59 -5.74 22.92
C ASP A 26 -0.41 -6.85 22.60
N ASN A 27 -1.24 -7.23 23.57
CA ASN A 27 -2.27 -8.26 23.41
C ASN A 27 -3.32 -7.87 22.36
N GLU A 28 -3.74 -6.60 22.34
CA GLU A 28 -4.70 -6.09 21.36
C GLU A 28 -4.10 -6.03 19.95
N THR A 29 -2.83 -5.65 19.86
CA THR A 29 -2.08 -5.63 18.59
C THR A 29 -1.93 -7.04 18.03
N ILE A 30 -1.62 -8.02 18.88
CA ILE A 30 -1.54 -9.44 18.48
C ILE A 30 -2.92 -9.97 18.06
N LYS A 31 -4.00 -9.63 18.78
CA LYS A 31 -5.37 -9.97 18.36
C LYS A 31 -5.69 -9.37 16.99
N SER A 32 -5.34 -8.10 16.76
CA SER A 32 -5.52 -7.42 15.48
C SER A 32 -4.71 -8.10 14.35
N LEU A 33 -3.50 -8.58 14.62
CA LEU A 33 -2.72 -9.37 13.65
C LEU A 33 -3.42 -10.68 13.27
N VAL A 34 -4.04 -11.35 14.23
CA VAL A 34 -4.85 -12.57 13.98
C VAL A 34 -6.08 -12.24 13.13
N GLU A 35 -6.78 -11.15 13.44
CA GLU A 35 -7.92 -10.69 12.63
C GLU A 35 -7.50 -10.32 11.21
N LEU A 36 -6.35 -9.66 11.04
CA LEU A 36 -5.81 -9.30 9.72
C LEU A 36 -5.56 -10.55 8.89
N GLU A 37 -4.96 -11.59 9.47
CA GLU A 37 -4.74 -12.86 8.77
C GLU A 37 -6.07 -13.52 8.39
N LYS A 38 -7.06 -13.53 9.30
CA LYS A 38 -8.40 -14.09 9.00
C LYS A 38 -9.08 -13.35 7.85
N LEU A 39 -9.04 -12.02 7.84
CA LEU A 39 -9.58 -11.22 6.74
C LEU A 39 -8.81 -11.46 5.44
N SER A 40 -7.50 -11.64 5.51
CA SER A 40 -6.67 -11.91 4.33
C SER A 40 -7.01 -13.26 3.68
N TYR A 41 -7.30 -14.28 4.49
CA TYR A 41 -7.83 -15.55 3.99
C TYR A 41 -9.25 -15.40 3.44
N LEU A 42 -10.13 -14.64 4.11
CA LEU A 42 -11.49 -14.38 3.63
C LEU A 42 -11.49 -13.69 2.26
N CYS A 43 -10.61 -12.71 2.07
CA CYS A 43 -10.48 -11.95 0.84
C CYS A 43 -9.59 -12.64 -0.21
N LEU A 44 -9.07 -13.84 0.10
CA LEU A 44 -8.26 -14.67 -0.79
C LEU A 44 -7.08 -13.90 -1.42
N ILE A 45 -6.36 -13.15 -0.57
CA ILE A 45 -5.12 -12.44 -0.95
C ILE A 45 -3.85 -13.19 -0.58
N THR A 46 -3.94 -14.20 0.29
CA THR A 46 -2.80 -15.02 0.71
C THR A 46 -3.13 -16.51 0.60
N GLN A 47 -2.14 -17.32 0.22
CA GLN A 47 -2.25 -18.77 0.08
C GLN A 47 -1.68 -19.53 1.28
N TYR A 48 -0.57 -19.06 1.83
CA TYR A 48 0.15 -19.67 2.96
C TYR A 48 0.02 -18.85 4.25
N GLY A 49 -0.50 -17.62 4.13
CA GLY A 49 -0.73 -16.69 5.23
C GLY A 49 0.57 -16.31 5.95
N GLN A 50 0.46 -15.86 7.20
CA GLN A 50 1.62 -15.41 7.97
C GLN A 50 2.60 -16.55 8.24
N THR A 51 2.09 -17.77 8.41
CA THR A 51 2.91 -18.94 8.74
C THR A 51 3.91 -19.32 7.65
N GLN A 52 3.60 -19.05 6.37
CA GLN A 52 4.40 -19.46 5.21
C GLN A 52 4.95 -20.89 5.33
N GLN A 53 4.12 -21.86 5.78
CA GLN A 53 4.58 -23.23 6.04
C GLN A 53 5.12 -23.86 4.76
N ILE A 54 6.43 -24.10 4.76
CA ILE A 54 7.23 -24.50 3.59
C ILE A 54 6.93 -25.95 3.18
N ASP A 55 6.62 -26.79 4.16
CA ASP A 55 6.56 -28.25 3.96
C ASP A 55 5.12 -28.76 3.76
N LYS A 56 4.12 -27.88 3.85
CA LYS A 56 2.72 -28.26 3.69
C LYS A 56 2.17 -27.71 2.37
N PRO A 57 1.66 -28.58 1.48
CA PRO A 57 1.02 -28.10 0.27
C PRO A 57 -0.22 -27.26 0.62
N VAL A 58 -0.45 -26.20 -0.16
CA VAL A 58 -1.69 -25.42 -0.07
C VAL A 58 -2.88 -26.36 -0.24
N SER A 59 -3.87 -26.25 0.64
CA SER A 59 -5.06 -27.08 0.58
C SER A 59 -5.75 -26.97 -0.79
N ILE A 60 -6.22 -28.09 -1.33
CA ILE A 60 -6.91 -28.14 -2.63
C ILE A 60 -8.12 -27.18 -2.62
N LYS A 61 -8.82 -27.09 -1.49
CA LYS A 61 -9.96 -26.17 -1.28
C LYS A 61 -9.57 -24.72 -1.50
N LEU A 62 -8.43 -24.28 -0.94
CA LEU A 62 -7.97 -22.90 -1.09
C LEU A 62 -7.50 -22.62 -2.52
N LYS A 63 -6.78 -23.55 -3.17
CA LYS A 63 -6.42 -23.42 -4.59
C LYS A 63 -7.65 -23.25 -5.48
N PHE A 64 -8.68 -24.06 -5.23
CA PHE A 64 -9.96 -23.96 -5.95
C PHE A 64 -10.66 -22.63 -5.69
N ALA A 65 -10.63 -22.10 -4.46
CA ALA A 65 -11.18 -20.78 -4.15
C ALA A 65 -10.46 -19.65 -4.91
N HIS A 66 -9.13 -19.65 -4.96
CA HIS A 66 -8.39 -18.67 -5.79
C HIS A 66 -8.71 -18.80 -7.27
N PHE A 67 -8.85 -20.03 -7.79
CA PHE A 67 -9.26 -20.27 -9.17
C PHE A 67 -10.66 -19.70 -9.44
N MET A 68 -11.61 -19.91 -8.52
CA MET A 68 -12.97 -19.35 -8.64
C MET A 68 -12.96 -17.82 -8.65
N VAL A 69 -12.13 -17.17 -7.82
CA VAL A 69 -11.97 -15.70 -7.86
C VAL A 69 -11.42 -15.24 -9.22
N ARG A 70 -10.47 -15.98 -9.81
CA ARG A 70 -9.96 -15.65 -11.16
C ARG A 70 -11.05 -15.78 -12.22
N VAL A 71 -11.85 -16.84 -12.20
CA VAL A 71 -12.98 -17.03 -13.11
C VAL A 71 -14.02 -15.92 -12.94
N LEU A 72 -14.33 -15.55 -11.70
CA LEU A 72 -15.24 -14.45 -11.38
C LEU A 72 -14.75 -13.12 -11.97
N ASN A 73 -13.49 -12.77 -11.73
CA ASN A 73 -12.88 -11.54 -12.25
C ASN A 73 -12.82 -11.53 -13.78
N LEU A 74 -12.47 -12.66 -14.42
CA LEU A 74 -12.47 -12.79 -15.88
C LEU A 74 -13.89 -12.65 -16.46
N THR A 75 -14.89 -13.25 -15.81
CA THR A 75 -16.30 -13.08 -16.20
C THR A 75 -16.72 -11.62 -16.12
N PHE A 76 -16.29 -10.91 -15.07
CA PHE A 76 -16.55 -9.48 -14.93
C PHE A 76 -15.86 -8.63 -16.00
N ILE A 77 -14.62 -8.93 -16.34
CA ILE A 77 -13.89 -8.26 -17.43
C ILE A 77 -14.59 -8.49 -18.78
N LEU A 78 -14.93 -9.75 -19.09
CA LEU A 78 -15.67 -10.08 -20.32
C LEU A 78 -17.01 -9.34 -20.38
N ARG A 79 -17.69 -9.22 -19.24
CA ARG A 79 -18.94 -8.46 -19.13
C ARG A 79 -18.74 -6.97 -19.46
N LEU A 80 -17.69 -6.33 -18.94
CA LEU A 80 -17.38 -4.94 -19.26
C LEU A 80 -17.05 -4.76 -20.75
N ILE A 81 -16.35 -5.72 -21.37
CA ILE A 81 -16.07 -5.71 -22.81
C ILE A 81 -17.38 -5.87 -23.62
N CYS A 82 -18.30 -6.73 -23.18
CA CYS A 82 -19.62 -6.85 -23.79
C CYS A 82 -20.38 -5.52 -23.73
N PHE A 83 -20.29 -4.76 -22.63
CA PHE A 83 -20.90 -3.43 -22.56
C PHE A 83 -20.34 -2.48 -23.63
N LEU A 84 -19.04 -2.50 -23.90
CA LEU A 84 -18.44 -1.63 -24.93
C LEU A 84 -18.86 -2.00 -26.35
N THR A 85 -19.17 -3.27 -26.61
CA THR A 85 -19.39 -3.79 -27.98
C THR A 85 -20.86 -3.95 -28.34
N MET A 86 -21.77 -4.06 -27.36
CA MET A 86 -23.17 -4.38 -27.60
C MET A 86 -24.06 -3.14 -27.72
N THR A 87 -24.66 -2.97 -28.89
CA THR A 87 -25.69 -1.96 -29.17
C THR A 87 -27.13 -2.51 -29.11
N ASP A 88 -27.29 -3.84 -29.08
CA ASP A 88 -28.60 -4.49 -29.02
C ASP A 88 -29.22 -4.41 -27.61
N LYS A 89 -30.43 -3.83 -27.52
CA LYS A 89 -31.19 -3.65 -26.28
C LYS A 89 -31.49 -4.98 -25.57
N THR A 90 -31.71 -6.06 -26.32
CA THR A 90 -32.02 -7.37 -25.73
C THR A 90 -30.81 -7.92 -24.97
N MET A 91 -29.62 -7.83 -25.56
CA MET A 91 -28.37 -8.24 -24.93
C MET A 91 -27.99 -7.31 -23.77
N GLN A 92 -28.20 -5.99 -23.90
CA GLN A 92 -27.99 -5.05 -22.79
C GLN A 92 -28.88 -5.38 -21.57
N THR A 93 -30.10 -5.87 -21.81
CA THR A 93 -31.01 -6.33 -20.74
C THR A 93 -30.49 -7.60 -20.05
N ILE A 94 -29.97 -8.57 -20.81
CA ILE A 94 -29.40 -9.82 -20.27
C ILE A 94 -28.14 -9.55 -19.45
N VAL A 95 -27.28 -8.63 -19.90
CA VAL A 95 -26.01 -8.32 -19.22
C VAL A 95 -26.22 -7.28 -18.08
N ALA A 96 -27.42 -6.69 -17.98
CA ALA A 96 -27.83 -5.71 -16.96
C ALA A 96 -26.82 -4.58 -16.79
N ASP A 97 -26.65 -3.79 -17.84
CA ASP A 97 -25.78 -2.63 -17.84
C ASP A 97 -26.24 -1.58 -16.81
N PRO A 98 -25.41 -1.26 -15.79
CA PRO A 98 -25.77 -0.23 -14.80
C PRO A 98 -25.81 1.19 -15.36
N VAL A 99 -25.16 1.42 -16.50
CA VAL A 99 -24.87 2.75 -17.07
C VAL A 99 -25.62 2.94 -18.40
N ILE A 100 -26.69 2.16 -18.62
CA ILE A 100 -27.52 2.20 -19.83
C ILE A 100 -28.06 3.60 -20.08
N ASN A 101 -28.00 4.04 -21.35
CA ASN A 101 -28.45 5.35 -21.84
C ASN A 101 -27.87 6.59 -21.13
N THR A 102 -26.84 6.45 -20.29
CA THR A 102 -26.20 7.60 -19.67
C THR A 102 -25.22 8.26 -20.65
N PRO A 103 -25.05 9.60 -20.57
CA PRO A 103 -24.03 10.29 -21.35
C PRO A 103 -22.64 9.79 -20.95
N ASN A 104 -21.74 9.65 -21.93
CA ASN A 104 -20.35 9.23 -21.70
C ASN A 104 -20.18 7.84 -21.07
N ARG A 105 -21.18 6.96 -21.24
CA ARG A 105 -21.18 5.56 -20.80
C ARG A 105 -19.87 4.82 -21.10
N GLU A 106 -19.35 4.97 -22.31
CA GLU A 106 -18.13 4.28 -22.75
C GLU A 106 -16.92 4.64 -21.88
N ILE A 107 -16.77 5.91 -21.52
CA ILE A 107 -15.66 6.40 -20.68
C ILE A 107 -15.74 5.74 -19.29
N LEU A 108 -16.93 5.69 -18.68
CA LEU A 108 -17.12 5.06 -17.37
C LEU A 108 -16.78 3.57 -17.39
N ILE A 109 -17.20 2.85 -18.44
CA ILE A 109 -16.89 1.43 -18.60
C ILE A 109 -15.40 1.20 -18.82
N VAL A 110 -14.74 2.03 -19.64
CA VAL A 110 -13.28 1.95 -19.88
C VAL A 110 -12.50 2.21 -18.59
N LEU A 111 -12.89 3.23 -17.82
CA LEU A 111 -12.27 3.50 -16.51
C LEU A 111 -12.45 2.31 -15.56
N GLN A 112 -13.67 1.78 -15.46
CA GLN A 112 -13.95 0.63 -14.60
C GLN A 112 -13.15 -0.60 -15.02
N LEU A 113 -13.08 -0.89 -16.32
CA LEU A 113 -12.29 -1.98 -16.89
C LEU A 113 -10.81 -1.82 -16.53
N PHE A 114 -10.28 -0.60 -16.69
CA PHE A 114 -8.89 -0.29 -16.36
C PHE A 114 -8.59 -0.53 -14.87
N ILE A 115 -9.43 -0.03 -13.96
CA ILE A 115 -9.28 -0.26 -12.50
C ILE A 115 -9.26 -1.76 -12.19
N VAL A 116 -10.20 -2.53 -12.74
CA VAL A 116 -10.31 -3.97 -12.47
C VAL A 116 -9.06 -4.71 -12.94
N ILE A 117 -8.55 -4.39 -14.14
CA ILE A 117 -7.33 -5.01 -14.67
C ILE A 117 -6.13 -4.68 -13.77
N VAL A 118 -5.95 -3.41 -13.40
CA VAL A 118 -4.82 -2.98 -12.56
C VAL A 118 -4.87 -3.68 -11.20
N MET A 119 -6.03 -3.72 -10.55
CA MET A 119 -6.21 -4.37 -9.25
C MET A 119 -5.99 -5.89 -9.35
N LEU A 120 -6.41 -6.52 -10.44
CA LEU A 120 -6.17 -7.94 -10.70
C LEU A 120 -4.68 -8.24 -10.87
N VAL A 121 -3.96 -7.41 -11.64
CA VAL A 121 -2.50 -7.53 -11.84
C VAL A 121 -1.77 -7.38 -10.51
N VAL A 122 -2.12 -6.37 -9.71
CA VAL A 122 -1.55 -6.17 -8.37
C VAL A 122 -1.79 -7.40 -7.51
N ARG A 123 -3.03 -7.91 -7.45
CA ARG A 123 -3.39 -9.11 -6.69
C ARG A 123 -2.54 -10.33 -7.09
N GLU A 124 -2.45 -10.62 -8.38
CA GLU A 124 -1.67 -11.78 -8.87
C GLU A 124 -0.17 -11.59 -8.65
N TYR A 125 0.35 -10.37 -8.72
CA TYR A 125 1.74 -10.07 -8.41
C TYR A 125 2.09 -10.40 -6.94
N ILE A 126 1.21 -10.08 -6.00
CA ILE A 126 1.43 -10.39 -4.57
C ILE A 126 1.39 -11.89 -4.33
N LEU A 127 0.43 -12.59 -4.95
CA LEU A 127 0.37 -14.05 -4.88
C LEU A 127 1.64 -14.69 -5.47
N TYR A 128 2.18 -14.12 -6.54
CA TYR A 128 3.47 -14.53 -7.10
C TYR A 128 4.63 -14.29 -6.11
N LEU A 129 4.69 -13.12 -5.45
CA LEU A 129 5.70 -12.85 -4.42
C LEU A 129 5.59 -13.81 -3.23
N GLU A 130 4.38 -14.17 -2.81
CA GLU A 130 4.14 -15.15 -1.75
C GLU A 130 4.62 -16.54 -2.18
N ASN A 131 4.26 -16.99 -3.38
CA ASN A 131 4.67 -18.29 -3.94
C ASN A 131 6.19 -18.44 -4.03
N ASN A 132 6.88 -17.35 -4.38
CA ASN A 132 8.34 -17.33 -4.48
C ASN A 132 9.04 -17.04 -3.15
N ARG A 133 8.31 -16.98 -2.03
CA ARG A 133 8.86 -16.78 -0.69
C ARG A 133 9.56 -15.42 -0.52
N LYS A 134 9.24 -14.47 -1.38
CA LYS A 134 9.79 -13.11 -1.37
C LYS A 134 9.06 -12.21 -0.38
N PHE A 135 7.88 -12.62 0.08
CA PHE A 135 7.09 -11.84 1.04
C PHE A 135 7.51 -12.05 2.50
N LEU A 136 8.75 -11.67 2.83
CA LEU A 136 9.42 -11.86 4.12
C LEU A 136 8.64 -11.29 5.33
N ILE A 137 7.80 -10.27 5.11
CA ILE A 137 7.01 -9.61 6.17
C ILE A 137 6.12 -10.59 6.93
N LEU A 138 5.51 -11.54 6.22
CA LEU A 138 4.55 -12.48 6.77
C LEU A 138 5.18 -13.34 7.88
N ARG A 139 6.44 -13.76 7.71
CA ARG A 139 7.19 -14.52 8.72
C ARG A 139 7.49 -13.69 9.97
N LYS A 140 7.87 -12.42 9.79
CA LYS A 140 8.15 -11.52 10.92
C LYS A 140 6.88 -11.26 11.73
N LEU A 141 5.73 -11.07 11.06
CA LEU A 141 4.43 -10.94 11.71
C LEU A 141 4.00 -12.23 12.43
N TYR A 142 4.26 -13.39 11.82
CA TYR A 142 4.02 -14.68 12.47
C TYR A 142 4.83 -14.85 13.76
N HIS A 143 6.11 -14.46 13.74
CA HIS A 143 6.95 -14.50 14.92
C HIS A 143 6.42 -13.58 16.03
N ILE A 144 6.05 -12.34 15.69
CA ILE A 144 5.44 -11.40 16.65
C ILE A 144 4.17 -12.00 17.28
N ARG A 145 3.34 -12.65 16.47
CA ARG A 145 2.12 -13.30 16.97
C ARG A 145 2.40 -14.45 17.94
N LYS A 146 3.38 -15.31 17.61
CA LYS A 146 3.64 -16.54 18.38
C LYS A 146 4.47 -16.27 19.64
N ASN A 147 5.50 -15.45 19.51
CA ASN A 147 6.54 -15.25 20.52
C ASN A 147 6.44 -13.88 21.20
N GLY A 148 5.51 -13.02 20.78
CA GLY A 148 5.39 -11.65 21.26
C GLY A 148 6.39 -10.69 20.61
N PHE A 149 6.40 -9.45 21.08
CA PHE A 149 7.30 -8.42 20.61
C PHE A 149 8.69 -8.58 21.23
N SER A 150 9.72 -8.68 20.39
CA SER A 150 11.13 -8.70 20.82
C SER A 150 11.92 -7.64 20.05
N SER A 151 12.60 -6.75 20.78
CA SER A 151 13.42 -5.69 20.20
C SER A 151 14.62 -6.29 19.45
N ASP A 152 15.24 -7.31 20.02
CA ASP A 152 16.43 -7.98 19.47
C ASP A 152 16.09 -8.71 18.17
N TYR A 153 14.98 -9.45 18.13
CA TYR A 153 14.56 -10.17 16.93
C TYR A 153 14.27 -9.22 15.75
N LEU A 154 13.73 -8.04 16.05
CA LEU A 154 13.42 -7.02 15.03
C LEU A 154 14.63 -6.15 14.67
N ASN A 155 15.77 -6.32 15.36
CA ASN A 155 16.96 -5.47 15.25
C ASN A 155 16.63 -3.97 15.45
N LEU A 156 15.90 -3.66 16.53
CA LEU A 156 15.48 -2.30 16.86
C LEU A 156 16.09 -1.84 18.20
N THR A 157 16.44 -0.56 18.30
CA THR A 157 16.72 0.13 19.56
C THR A 157 15.42 0.31 20.33
N GLU A 158 15.46 0.35 21.67
CA GLU A 158 14.25 0.46 22.51
C GLU A 158 13.33 1.62 22.08
N ARG A 159 13.91 2.77 21.75
CA ARG A 159 13.18 3.94 21.26
C ARG A 159 12.43 3.65 19.95
N GLN A 160 13.11 3.06 18.98
CA GLN A 160 12.51 2.73 17.68
C GLN A 160 11.54 1.54 17.78
N PHE A 161 11.76 0.63 18.72
CA PHE A 161 10.85 -0.46 19.05
C PHE A 161 9.52 0.06 19.60
N MET A 162 9.55 0.98 20.56
CA MET A 162 8.33 1.63 21.06
C MET A 162 7.61 2.41 19.96
N PHE A 163 8.36 3.12 19.12
CA PHE A 163 7.79 3.81 17.96
C PHE A 163 7.13 2.82 16.98
N PHE A 164 7.81 1.72 16.65
CA PHE A 164 7.30 0.67 15.77
C PHE A 164 6.01 0.07 16.33
N LYS A 165 5.98 -0.33 17.61
CA LYS A 165 4.79 -0.93 18.25
C LYS A 165 3.57 -0.02 18.16
N ARG A 166 3.73 1.26 18.51
CA ARG A 166 2.65 2.25 18.44
C ARG A 166 2.10 2.41 17.02
N ASN A 167 2.98 2.58 16.04
CA ASN A 167 2.55 2.80 14.65
C ASN A 167 1.98 1.52 14.03
N LEU A 168 2.52 0.35 14.37
CA LEU A 168 1.99 -0.94 13.96
C LEU A 168 0.54 -1.11 14.46
N HIS A 169 0.30 -0.83 15.73
CA HIS A 169 -1.03 -0.88 16.32
C HIS A 169 -2.01 0.03 15.57
N PHE A 170 -1.63 1.30 15.38
CA PHE A 170 -2.43 2.28 14.64
C PHE A 170 -2.76 1.81 13.22
N ILE A 171 -1.76 1.35 12.47
CA ILE A 171 -1.95 0.86 11.09
C ILE A 171 -2.90 -0.33 11.08
N LEU A 172 -2.73 -1.30 11.99
CA LEU A 172 -3.55 -2.50 12.04
C LEU A 172 -5.02 -2.18 12.33
N ILE A 173 -5.31 -1.43 13.39
CA ILE A 173 -6.69 -1.14 13.77
C ILE A 173 -7.41 -0.37 12.67
N ASN A 174 -6.78 0.70 12.14
CA ASN A 174 -7.40 1.51 11.11
C ASN A 174 -7.58 0.72 9.81
N SER A 175 -6.60 -0.10 9.42
CA SER A 175 -6.71 -0.95 8.24
C SER A 175 -7.83 -1.99 8.37
N LEU A 176 -7.99 -2.61 9.54
CA LEU A 176 -9.06 -3.58 9.80
C LEU A 176 -10.44 -2.92 9.73
N ARG A 177 -10.59 -1.74 10.35
CA ARG A 177 -11.84 -0.97 10.30
C ARG A 177 -12.18 -0.58 8.87
N PHE A 178 -11.21 -0.04 8.14
CA PHE A 178 -11.39 0.36 6.75
C PHE A 178 -11.73 -0.83 5.85
N SER A 179 -11.07 -1.99 6.04
CA SER A 179 -11.35 -3.22 5.29
C SER A 179 -12.77 -3.73 5.57
N LYS A 180 -13.19 -3.82 6.84
CA LYS A 180 -14.55 -4.25 7.22
C LYS A 180 -15.61 -3.30 6.67
N LEU A 181 -15.39 -2.00 6.78
CA LEU A 181 -16.28 -0.98 6.23
C LEU A 181 -16.39 -1.09 4.70
N THR A 182 -15.27 -1.31 4.02
CA THR A 182 -15.23 -1.48 2.56
C THR A 182 -16.01 -2.72 2.10
N ILE A 183 -15.89 -3.84 2.83
CA ILE A 183 -16.66 -5.08 2.53
C ILE A 183 -18.16 -4.82 2.60
N VAL A 184 -18.62 -4.02 3.56
CA VAL A 184 -20.04 -3.69 3.72
C VAL A 184 -20.49 -2.66 2.68
N LEU A 185 -19.73 -1.58 2.49
CA LEU A 185 -20.16 -0.44 1.66
C LEU A 185 -20.08 -0.69 0.16
N LEU A 186 -19.13 -1.50 -0.33
CA LEU A 186 -18.94 -1.70 -1.78
C LEU A 186 -20.19 -2.28 -2.49
N PRO A 187 -20.84 -3.34 -1.97
CA PRO A 187 -22.10 -3.81 -2.54
C PRO A 187 -23.18 -2.71 -2.56
N PHE A 188 -23.32 -1.94 -1.47
CA PHE A 188 -24.30 -0.85 -1.40
C PHE A 188 -24.00 0.25 -2.42
N PHE A 189 -22.73 0.60 -2.60
CA PHE A 189 -22.31 1.57 -3.60
C PHE A 189 -22.68 1.10 -5.02
N GLY A 190 -22.37 -0.15 -5.36
CA GLY A 190 -22.74 -0.75 -6.65
C GLY A 190 -24.25 -0.73 -6.88
N THR A 191 -25.05 -1.05 -5.86
CA THR A 191 -26.51 -0.94 -5.95
C THR A 191 -26.99 0.51 -6.06
N GLY A 192 -26.36 1.45 -5.37
CA GLY A 192 -26.70 2.88 -5.42
C GLY A 192 -26.49 3.47 -6.81
N VAL A 193 -25.40 3.10 -7.50
CA VAL A 193 -25.14 3.51 -8.89
C VAL A 193 -26.28 3.04 -9.81
N ARG A 194 -26.78 1.81 -9.63
CA ARG A 194 -27.93 1.29 -10.38
C ARG A 194 -29.21 2.07 -10.07
N LEU A 195 -29.51 2.28 -8.79
CA LEU A 195 -30.72 3.00 -8.37
C LEU A 195 -30.76 4.44 -8.88
N ASN A 196 -29.60 5.07 -9.08
CA ASN A 196 -29.52 6.42 -9.66
C ASN A 196 -29.83 6.47 -11.16
N ASN A 197 -29.82 5.33 -11.86
CA ASN A 197 -30.16 5.25 -13.27
C ASN A 197 -31.60 4.71 -13.45
N PRO A 198 -32.59 5.56 -13.77
CA PRO A 198 -33.99 5.13 -13.87
C PRO A 198 -34.21 4.09 -14.98
N ASP A 199 -33.43 4.15 -16.06
CA ASP A 199 -33.54 3.21 -17.18
C ASP A 199 -33.11 1.79 -16.78
N SER A 200 -32.26 1.67 -15.76
CA SER A 200 -31.86 0.38 -15.21
C SER A 200 -32.97 -0.30 -14.39
N LEU A 201 -34.09 0.39 -14.10
CA LEU A 201 -35.24 -0.15 -13.38
C LEU A 201 -36.49 -0.27 -14.25
N ALA A 202 -36.37 -0.03 -15.55
CA ALA A 202 -37.52 0.11 -16.46
C ALA A 202 -38.27 -1.21 -16.73
N THR A 203 -37.66 -2.38 -16.56
CA THR A 203 -38.29 -3.67 -16.90
C THR A 203 -37.98 -4.75 -15.86
N ASN A 204 -38.96 -5.60 -15.54
CA ASN A 204 -38.81 -6.69 -14.57
C ASN A 204 -37.65 -7.65 -14.92
N SER A 205 -37.43 -7.91 -16.21
CA SER A 205 -36.30 -8.73 -16.69
C SER A 205 -34.95 -8.10 -16.35
N LEU A 206 -34.84 -6.77 -16.49
CA LEU A 206 -33.64 -6.01 -16.18
C LEU A 206 -33.38 -6.01 -14.67
N ILE A 207 -34.43 -5.87 -13.84
CA ILE A 207 -34.32 -5.96 -12.38
C ILE A 207 -33.81 -7.33 -11.94
N ILE A 208 -34.38 -8.42 -12.47
CA ILE A 208 -33.94 -9.79 -12.14
C ILE A 208 -32.47 -9.99 -12.54
N SER A 209 -32.11 -9.59 -13.75
CA SER A 209 -30.73 -9.68 -14.23
C SER A 209 -29.78 -8.81 -13.41
N ALA A 210 -30.17 -7.59 -13.08
CA ALA A 210 -29.40 -6.68 -12.24
C ALA A 210 -29.16 -7.25 -10.84
N CYS A 211 -30.15 -7.89 -10.21
CA CYS A 211 -29.98 -8.56 -8.92
C CYS A 211 -28.94 -9.70 -9.01
N PHE A 212 -29.05 -10.55 -10.02
CA PHE A 212 -28.09 -11.65 -10.23
C PHE A 212 -26.66 -11.11 -10.40
N TRP A 213 -26.49 -10.14 -11.29
CA TRP A 213 -25.18 -9.57 -11.58
C TRP A 213 -24.62 -8.72 -10.43
N SER A 214 -25.46 -8.04 -9.65
CA SER A 214 -25.02 -7.25 -8.49
C SER A 214 -24.33 -8.10 -7.44
N ILE A 215 -24.76 -9.36 -7.26
CA ILE A 215 -24.09 -10.31 -6.36
C ILE A 215 -22.68 -10.61 -6.87
N THR A 216 -22.54 -10.94 -8.15
CA THR A 216 -21.23 -11.27 -8.76
C THR A 216 -20.28 -10.07 -8.76
N GLU A 217 -20.79 -8.87 -9.03
CA GLU A 217 -20.05 -7.61 -9.02
C GLU A 217 -19.63 -7.24 -7.59
N GLY A 218 -20.54 -7.35 -6.62
CA GLY A 218 -20.24 -7.14 -5.21
C GLY A 218 -19.13 -8.06 -4.70
N LEU A 219 -19.18 -9.35 -5.04
CA LEU A 219 -18.11 -10.30 -4.70
C LEU A 219 -16.78 -9.92 -5.37
N THR A 220 -16.80 -9.57 -6.65
CA THR A 220 -15.61 -9.12 -7.40
C THR A 220 -14.95 -7.93 -6.72
N PHE A 221 -15.75 -6.91 -6.38
CA PHE A 221 -15.27 -5.72 -5.69
C PHE A 221 -14.76 -6.02 -4.29
N ILE A 222 -15.44 -6.88 -3.52
CA ILE A 222 -14.96 -7.30 -2.21
C ILE A 222 -13.56 -7.92 -2.37
N PHE A 223 -13.36 -8.89 -3.27
CA PHE A 223 -12.07 -9.56 -3.41
C PHE A 223 -10.96 -8.62 -3.91
N LEU A 224 -11.27 -7.71 -4.85
CA LEU A 224 -10.26 -6.81 -5.42
C LEU A 224 -9.94 -5.64 -4.49
N TYR A 225 -10.94 -4.88 -4.04
CA TYR A 225 -10.70 -3.66 -3.26
C TYR A 225 -10.35 -3.95 -1.80
N SER A 226 -11.10 -4.82 -1.12
CA SER A 226 -10.76 -5.17 0.26
C SER A 226 -9.44 -5.95 0.31
N GLY A 227 -9.18 -6.78 -0.70
CA GLY A 227 -7.88 -7.41 -0.90
C GLY A 227 -6.74 -6.41 -1.17
N GLY A 228 -7.00 -5.37 -1.97
CA GLY A 228 -6.07 -4.28 -2.23
C GLY A 228 -5.71 -3.51 -0.97
N ILE A 229 -6.70 -3.15 -0.14
CA ILE A 229 -6.49 -2.48 1.15
C ILE A 229 -5.59 -3.33 2.06
N LEU A 230 -5.91 -4.62 2.23
CA LEU A 230 -5.14 -5.52 3.08
C LEU A 230 -3.70 -5.70 2.57
N THR A 231 -3.51 -5.73 1.26
CA THR A 231 -2.17 -5.73 0.65
C THR A 231 -1.40 -4.49 1.03
N VAL A 232 -2.01 -3.32 0.81
CA VAL A 232 -1.41 -2.02 1.12
C VAL A 232 -1.04 -1.96 2.61
N THR A 233 -1.86 -2.51 3.50
CA THR A 233 -1.55 -2.66 4.92
C THR A 233 -0.27 -3.48 5.14
N TYR A 234 -0.12 -4.65 4.52
CA TYR A 234 1.11 -5.45 4.66
C TYR A 234 2.34 -4.71 4.16
N ILE A 235 2.23 -3.99 3.04
CA ILE A 235 3.32 -3.18 2.47
C ILE A 235 3.67 -2.04 3.43
N PHE A 236 2.69 -1.33 3.99
CA PHE A 236 2.94 -0.27 4.96
C PHE A 236 3.64 -0.78 6.22
N ILE A 237 3.23 -1.94 6.74
CA ILE A 237 3.88 -2.55 7.92
C ILE A 237 5.34 -2.91 7.59
N LEU A 238 5.59 -3.43 6.39
CA LEU A 238 6.91 -3.75 5.89
C LEU A 238 7.79 -2.49 5.77
N MET A 239 7.28 -1.44 5.13
CA MET A 239 7.99 -0.16 5.01
C MET A 239 8.27 0.46 6.38
N LEU A 240 7.30 0.43 7.30
CA LEU A 240 7.47 0.93 8.67
C LEU A 240 8.59 0.17 9.39
N LEU A 241 8.65 -1.16 9.27
CA LEU A 241 9.68 -1.98 9.90
C LEU A 241 11.07 -1.59 9.39
N TYR A 242 11.28 -1.58 8.08
CA TYR A 242 12.59 -1.25 7.49
C TYR A 242 13.01 0.19 7.78
N PHE A 243 12.05 1.12 7.83
CA PHE A 243 12.32 2.49 8.25
C PHE A 243 12.78 2.57 9.71
N CYS A 244 12.15 1.83 10.61
CA CYS A 244 12.55 1.76 12.01
C CYS A 244 13.93 1.09 12.18
N GLN A 245 14.22 0.04 11.40
CA GLN A 245 15.53 -0.62 11.39
C GLN A 245 16.63 0.32 10.93
N LEU A 246 16.40 1.09 9.85
CA LEU A 246 17.35 2.10 9.39
C LEU A 246 17.59 3.19 10.45
N ARG A 247 16.52 3.69 11.07
CA ARG A 247 16.65 4.68 12.16
C ARG A 247 17.42 4.12 13.35
N SER A 248 17.16 2.87 13.71
CA SER A 248 17.87 2.17 14.79
C SER A 248 19.35 2.03 14.49
N LEU A 249 19.71 1.71 13.24
CA LEU A 249 21.09 1.64 12.78
C LEU A 249 21.78 3.01 12.84
N VAL A 250 21.11 4.08 12.42
CA VAL A 250 21.61 5.47 12.53
C VAL A 250 21.78 5.90 13.99
N GLU A 251 20.83 5.59 14.87
CA GLU A 251 20.94 5.91 16.30
C GLU A 251 22.08 5.11 16.98
N SER A 252 22.20 3.83 16.66
CA SER A 252 23.25 2.95 17.18
C SER A 252 24.64 3.44 16.75
N THR A 253 24.82 3.76 15.47
CA THR A 253 26.06 4.34 14.94
C THR A 253 26.39 5.67 15.60
N GLN A 254 25.42 6.58 15.70
CA GLN A 254 25.62 7.89 16.33
C GLN A 254 26.02 7.79 17.81
N ASN A 255 25.34 6.95 18.59
CA ASN A 255 25.64 6.78 20.01
C ASN A 255 27.03 6.17 20.21
N LYS A 256 27.37 5.16 19.41
CA LYS A 256 28.70 4.54 19.41
C LYS A 256 29.81 5.55 19.08
N ILE A 257 29.60 6.42 18.09
CA ILE A 257 30.55 7.49 17.74
C ILE A 257 30.79 8.44 18.92
N LYS A 258 29.71 8.88 19.59
CA LYS A 258 29.82 9.79 20.75
C LYS A 258 30.64 9.16 21.87
N CYS A 259 30.31 7.93 22.28
CA CYS A 259 31.05 7.23 23.33
C CYS A 259 32.54 7.06 23.00
N LEU A 260 32.88 6.79 21.73
CA LEU A 260 34.27 6.64 21.30
C LEU A 260 35.03 7.97 21.28
N THR A 261 34.35 9.05 20.91
CA THR A 261 34.93 10.41 20.91
C THR A 261 35.22 10.87 22.34
N ASP A 262 34.32 10.57 23.28
CA ASP A 262 34.46 10.98 24.68
C ASP A 262 35.54 10.18 25.45
N GLN A 263 35.80 8.93 25.04
CA GLN A 263 36.70 8.02 25.76
C GLN A 263 38.10 7.86 25.16
N ASN A 264 38.38 8.44 23.98
CA ASN A 264 39.66 8.27 23.24
C ASN A 264 40.11 6.80 23.10
N ASN A 265 39.17 5.85 23.11
CA ASN A 265 39.46 4.43 23.23
C ASN A 265 39.55 3.76 21.85
N GLN A 266 40.74 3.80 21.24
CA GLN A 266 40.99 3.27 19.90
C GLN A 266 40.68 1.77 19.73
N LEU A 267 40.91 0.95 20.78
CA LEU A 267 40.63 -0.48 20.72
C LEU A 267 39.12 -0.77 20.67
N GLY A 268 38.34 0.07 21.38
CA GLY A 268 36.87 0.05 21.32
C GLY A 268 36.32 0.42 19.95
N VAL A 269 37.02 1.27 19.19
CA VAL A 269 36.61 1.68 17.83
C VAL A 269 36.60 0.47 16.89
N ALA A 270 37.63 -0.37 16.91
CA ALA A 270 37.75 -1.51 15.98
C ALA A 270 36.64 -2.56 16.18
N ILE A 271 36.37 -2.95 17.43
CA ILE A 271 35.30 -3.92 17.76
C ILE A 271 33.93 -3.34 17.36
N THR A 272 33.73 -2.05 17.61
CA THR A 272 32.50 -1.34 17.29
C THR A 272 32.28 -1.25 15.78
N LEU A 273 33.33 -0.94 15.01
CA LEU A 273 33.30 -0.86 13.55
C LEU A 273 32.93 -2.23 12.94
N LYS A 274 33.54 -3.32 13.41
CA LYS A 274 33.23 -4.67 12.95
C LYS A 274 31.76 -5.04 13.18
N SER A 275 31.23 -4.75 14.37
CA SER A 275 29.81 -4.97 14.71
C SER A 275 28.88 -4.16 13.81
N LEU A 276 29.20 -2.87 13.57
CA LEU A 276 28.40 -1.98 12.71
C LEU A 276 28.42 -2.42 11.25
N ASN A 277 29.59 -2.82 10.73
CA ASN A 277 29.75 -3.35 9.38
C ASN A 277 28.85 -4.56 9.16
N TYR A 278 28.84 -5.51 10.10
CA TYR A 278 27.97 -6.68 10.03
C TYR A 278 26.48 -6.30 10.01
N GLN A 279 26.05 -5.45 10.95
CA GLN A 279 24.64 -5.00 11.05
C GLN A 279 24.19 -4.25 9.79
N SER A 280 25.03 -3.35 9.27
CA SER A 280 24.71 -2.54 8.10
C SER A 280 24.70 -3.35 6.82
N THR A 281 25.65 -4.26 6.64
CA THR A 281 25.68 -5.18 5.49
C THR A 281 24.44 -6.07 5.48
N SER A 282 24.07 -6.64 6.64
CA SER A 282 22.87 -7.46 6.77
C SER A 282 21.60 -6.68 6.43
N PHE A 283 21.48 -5.45 6.94
CA PHE A 283 20.36 -4.56 6.63
C PHE A 283 20.29 -4.21 5.13
N LEU A 284 21.39 -3.77 4.53
CA LEU A 284 21.45 -3.37 3.11
C LEU A 284 21.14 -4.55 2.19
N ASN A 285 21.64 -5.75 2.49
CA ASN A 285 21.30 -6.95 1.72
C ASN A 285 19.81 -7.27 1.76
N GLN A 286 19.19 -7.19 2.94
CA GLN A 286 17.74 -7.41 3.08
C GLN A 286 16.92 -6.30 2.40
N PHE A 287 17.41 -5.06 2.44
CA PHE A 287 16.74 -3.93 1.82
C PHE A 287 16.84 -3.98 0.29
N ASP A 288 18.00 -4.33 -0.27
CA ASP A 288 18.17 -4.41 -1.73
C ASP A 288 17.33 -5.55 -2.33
N GLN A 289 17.24 -6.68 -1.64
CA GLN A 289 16.33 -7.75 -2.03
C GLN A 289 14.87 -7.27 -2.01
N LEU A 290 14.45 -6.59 -0.94
CA LEU A 290 13.12 -6.01 -0.83
C LEU A 290 12.86 -5.01 -1.97
N ASN A 291 13.80 -4.10 -2.21
CA ASN A 291 13.70 -3.09 -3.26
C ASN A 291 13.54 -3.76 -4.62
N SER A 292 14.35 -4.77 -4.95
CA SER A 292 14.24 -5.53 -6.19
C SER A 292 12.89 -6.23 -6.35
N ASP A 293 12.29 -6.72 -5.25
CA ASP A 293 11.00 -7.42 -5.29
C ASP A 293 9.80 -6.46 -5.39
N PHE A 294 9.94 -5.21 -4.94
CA PHE A 294 8.86 -4.22 -4.91
C PHE A 294 8.99 -3.08 -5.94
N LYS A 295 10.14 -2.90 -6.60
CA LYS A 295 10.38 -1.77 -7.52
C LYS A 295 9.33 -1.62 -8.61
N TYR A 296 8.88 -2.72 -9.20
CA TYR A 296 7.84 -2.69 -10.24
C TYR A 296 6.44 -2.45 -9.67
N LEU A 297 6.19 -2.83 -8.43
CA LEU A 297 4.95 -2.48 -7.75
C LEU A 297 4.92 -0.97 -7.45
N TRP A 298 6.05 -0.38 -7.04
CA TRP A 298 6.16 1.07 -6.89
C TRP A 298 6.00 1.80 -8.23
N LEU A 299 6.59 1.27 -9.31
CA LEU A 299 6.38 1.79 -10.66
C LEU A 299 4.90 1.80 -11.04
N ASN A 300 4.21 0.68 -10.83
CA ASN A 300 2.77 0.57 -11.09
C ASN A 300 1.98 1.59 -10.25
N ASN A 301 2.30 1.76 -8.97
CA ASN A 301 1.64 2.76 -8.12
C ASN A 301 1.92 4.20 -8.58
N VAL A 302 3.16 4.52 -8.95
CA VAL A 302 3.53 5.88 -9.35
C VAL A 302 2.94 6.25 -10.70
N ILE A 303 2.97 5.35 -11.69
CA ILE A 303 2.52 5.68 -13.05
C ILE A 303 1.02 5.42 -13.20
N VAL A 304 0.61 4.17 -12.98
CA VAL A 304 -0.73 3.71 -13.35
C VAL A 304 -1.79 4.30 -12.45
N PHE A 305 -1.59 4.27 -11.13
CA PHE A 305 -2.57 4.85 -10.20
C PHE A 305 -2.63 6.38 -10.27
N SER A 306 -1.52 7.05 -10.60
CA SER A 306 -1.53 8.52 -10.75
C SER A 306 -2.25 8.93 -12.03
N PHE A 307 -1.97 8.27 -13.15
CA PHE A 307 -2.71 8.49 -14.39
C PHE A 307 -4.22 8.24 -14.21
N LEU A 308 -4.58 7.20 -13.47
CA LEU A 308 -5.96 6.87 -13.14
C LEU A 308 -6.61 7.93 -12.24
N ALA A 309 -5.85 8.47 -11.28
CA ALA A 309 -6.30 9.54 -10.41
C ALA A 309 -6.48 10.88 -11.16
N ASP A 310 -5.55 11.23 -12.05
CA ASP A 310 -5.67 12.37 -12.95
C ASP A 310 -6.90 12.24 -13.84
N SER A 311 -7.13 11.04 -14.39
CA SER A 311 -8.33 10.74 -15.18
C SER A 311 -9.60 10.95 -14.35
N PHE A 312 -9.63 10.51 -13.09
CA PHE A 312 -10.78 10.74 -12.21
C PHE A 312 -11.02 12.21 -11.89
N ILE A 313 -9.96 12.98 -11.62
CA ILE A 313 -10.10 14.43 -11.38
C ILE A 313 -10.58 15.13 -12.65
N PHE A 314 -10.02 14.76 -13.80
CA PHE A 314 -10.42 15.33 -15.08
C PHE A 314 -11.89 15.04 -15.40
N PHE A 315 -12.31 13.77 -15.31
CA PHE A 315 -13.68 13.40 -15.63
C PHE A 315 -14.70 13.83 -14.56
N GLY A 316 -14.30 13.92 -13.29
CA GLY A 316 -15.14 14.37 -12.20
C GLY A 316 -15.29 15.88 -12.09
N ALA A 317 -14.18 16.62 -12.09
CA ALA A 317 -14.16 18.04 -11.77
C ALA A 317 -14.22 18.97 -13.00
N ILE A 318 -13.85 18.47 -14.19
CA ILE A 318 -13.76 19.31 -15.41
C ILE A 318 -14.84 18.92 -16.41
N VAL A 319 -14.91 17.64 -16.78
CA VAL A 319 -15.90 17.15 -17.75
C VAL A 319 -17.29 16.97 -17.10
N HIS A 320 -17.35 16.74 -15.78
CA HIS A 320 -18.58 16.45 -15.03
C HIS A 320 -19.39 15.31 -15.66
N ILE A 321 -18.80 14.10 -15.65
CA ILE A 321 -19.45 12.94 -16.27
C ILE A 321 -20.70 12.51 -15.49
N ASN A 322 -21.80 12.40 -16.23
CA ASN A 322 -23.07 11.78 -15.84
C ASN A 322 -23.85 12.57 -14.76
N SER A 323 -23.63 12.29 -13.48
CA SER A 323 -24.35 12.94 -12.37
C SER A 323 -23.40 13.69 -11.44
N ASP A 324 -23.89 14.75 -10.80
CA ASP A 324 -23.13 15.55 -9.83
C ASP A 324 -22.53 14.67 -8.73
N TYR A 325 -23.31 13.71 -8.21
CA TYR A 325 -22.85 12.77 -7.20
C TYR A 325 -21.67 11.90 -7.68
N LEU A 326 -21.75 11.33 -8.89
CA LEU A 326 -20.67 10.49 -9.41
C LEU A 326 -19.41 11.33 -9.70
N SER A 327 -19.61 12.53 -10.22
CA SER A 327 -18.55 13.50 -10.50
C SER A 327 -17.78 13.91 -9.24
N ASP A 328 -18.51 14.19 -8.15
CA ASP A 328 -17.93 14.50 -6.85
C ASP A 328 -17.13 13.30 -6.31
N VAL A 329 -17.72 12.09 -6.34
CA VAL A 329 -17.05 10.87 -5.87
C VAL A 329 -15.75 10.62 -6.63
N LEU A 330 -15.76 10.71 -7.96
CA LEU A 330 -14.56 10.55 -8.79
C LEU A 330 -13.49 11.58 -8.41
N THR A 331 -13.88 12.85 -8.26
CA THR A 331 -12.98 13.93 -7.87
C THR A 331 -12.31 13.65 -6.52
N TYR A 332 -13.08 13.30 -5.50
CA TYR A 332 -12.54 12.99 -4.17
C TYR A 332 -11.63 11.76 -4.18
N VAL A 333 -12.00 10.70 -4.91
CA VAL A 333 -11.19 9.49 -5.04
C VAL A 333 -9.87 9.81 -5.75
N GLY A 334 -9.90 10.58 -6.84
CA GLY A 334 -8.70 11.00 -7.56
C GLY A 334 -7.73 11.78 -6.67
N PHE A 335 -8.21 12.82 -5.98
CA PHE A 335 -7.36 13.56 -5.04
C PHE A 335 -6.81 12.69 -3.91
N PHE A 336 -7.62 11.78 -3.37
CA PHE A 336 -7.20 10.86 -2.33
C PHE A 336 -6.08 9.92 -2.81
N VAL A 337 -6.19 9.37 -4.02
CA VAL A 337 -5.16 8.49 -4.60
C VAL A 337 -3.84 9.26 -4.83
N LEU A 338 -3.89 10.46 -5.42
CA LEU A 338 -2.70 11.31 -5.61
C LEU A 338 -2.04 11.65 -4.27
N PHE A 339 -2.85 12.01 -3.27
CA PHE A 339 -2.35 12.30 -1.92
C PHE A 339 -1.62 11.09 -1.32
N MET A 340 -2.18 9.89 -1.43
CA MET A 340 -1.56 8.67 -0.91
C MET A 340 -0.26 8.32 -1.64
N CYS A 341 -0.20 8.50 -2.96
CA CYS A 341 1.04 8.34 -3.74
C CYS A 341 2.11 9.36 -3.33
N ALA A 342 1.73 10.63 -3.14
CA ALA A 342 2.63 11.68 -2.67
C ALA A 342 3.20 11.40 -1.27
N VAL A 343 2.36 10.91 -0.34
CA VAL A 343 2.81 10.48 1.00
C VAL A 343 3.79 9.31 0.90
N GLY A 344 3.54 8.33 0.04
CA GLY A 344 4.47 7.22 -0.23
C GLY A 344 5.81 7.70 -0.78
N GLY A 345 5.79 8.60 -1.78
CA GLY A 345 6.98 9.24 -2.33
C GLY A 345 7.77 10.03 -1.28
N TYR A 346 7.09 10.77 -0.40
CA TYR A 346 7.69 11.48 0.72
C TYR A 346 8.36 10.55 1.71
N ALA A 347 7.69 9.46 2.09
CA ALA A 347 8.28 8.46 2.96
C ALA A 347 9.56 7.85 2.34
N GLY A 348 9.55 7.56 1.03
CA GLY A 348 10.72 7.11 0.28
C GLY A 348 11.88 8.12 0.32
N GLY A 349 11.58 9.41 0.08
CA GLY A 349 12.58 10.48 0.15
C GLY A 349 13.19 10.67 1.56
N VAL A 350 12.38 10.55 2.61
CA VAL A 350 12.87 10.58 4.00
C VAL A 350 13.72 9.35 4.32
N PHE A 351 13.35 8.17 3.80
CA PHE A 351 14.15 6.96 3.92
C PHE A 351 15.52 7.13 3.26
N HIS A 352 15.58 7.63 2.02
CA HIS A 352 16.84 7.90 1.32
C HIS A 352 17.72 8.91 2.07
N GLN A 353 17.14 9.99 2.61
CA GLN A 353 17.90 10.93 3.44
C GLN A 353 18.47 10.27 4.71
N LYS A 354 17.77 9.30 5.31
CA LYS A 354 18.27 8.55 6.47
C LYS A 354 19.44 7.63 6.11
N LEU A 355 19.46 7.07 4.91
CA LEU A 355 20.64 6.37 4.38
C LEU A 355 21.84 7.33 4.25
N MET A 356 21.61 8.56 3.77
CA MET A 356 22.69 9.57 3.67
C MET A 356 23.26 9.98 5.04
N TYR A 357 22.44 10.02 6.10
CA TYR A 357 22.98 10.23 7.45
C TYR A 357 23.87 9.06 7.90
N LEU A 358 23.50 7.82 7.58
CA LEU A 358 24.33 6.66 7.85
C LEU A 358 25.70 6.78 7.15
N HIS A 359 25.71 7.18 5.88
CA HIS A 359 26.94 7.48 5.15
C HIS A 359 27.83 8.50 5.88
N ILE A 360 27.27 9.64 6.30
CA ILE A 360 28.04 10.69 7.01
C ILE A 360 28.64 10.13 8.32
N HIS A 361 27.89 9.32 9.05
CA HIS A 361 28.37 8.69 10.29
C HIS A 361 29.51 7.69 10.03
N TYR A 362 29.43 6.91 8.96
CA TYR A 362 30.50 6.00 8.56
C TYR A 362 31.77 6.73 8.13
N VAL A 363 31.65 7.79 7.34
CA VAL A 363 32.82 8.61 6.94
C VAL A 363 33.50 9.19 8.17
N ARG A 364 32.74 9.70 9.14
CA ARG A 364 33.30 10.16 10.42
C ARG A 364 34.02 9.03 11.16
N LEU A 365 33.42 7.85 11.29
CA LEU A 365 34.07 6.70 11.93
C LEU A 365 35.40 6.35 11.28
N LEU A 366 35.44 6.31 9.96
CA LEU A 366 36.66 6.02 9.20
C LEU A 366 37.77 7.05 9.46
N THR A 367 37.43 8.33 9.58
CA THR A 367 38.42 9.39 9.89
C THR A 367 39.02 9.28 11.29
N PHE A 368 38.30 8.69 12.26
CA PHE A 368 38.77 8.51 13.64
C PHE A 368 39.41 7.14 13.90
N SER A 369 39.18 6.16 13.03
CA SER A 369 39.57 4.78 13.32
C SER A 369 41.03 4.50 12.97
N SER A 370 41.79 3.98 13.94
CA SER A 370 43.01 3.20 13.71
C SER A 370 42.69 1.69 13.55
N ALA A 371 41.48 1.38 13.07
CA ALA A 371 40.97 0.02 13.00
C ALA A 371 41.77 -0.85 12.01
N HIS A 372 41.61 -2.18 12.12
CA HIS A 372 42.19 -3.09 11.14
C HIS A 372 41.75 -2.71 9.73
N ILE A 373 42.73 -2.71 8.81
CA ILE A 373 42.56 -2.36 7.40
C ILE A 373 41.35 -3.06 6.76
N GLN A 374 41.12 -4.34 7.11
CA GLN A 374 39.99 -5.12 6.60
C GLN A 374 38.62 -4.55 7.00
N ASP A 375 38.46 -4.13 8.26
CA ASP A 375 37.20 -3.56 8.74
C ASP A 375 36.97 -2.15 8.13
N SER A 376 38.05 -1.40 7.91
CA SER A 376 38.00 -0.11 7.22
C SER A 376 37.61 -0.26 5.74
N PHE A 377 38.15 -1.26 5.03
CA PHE A 377 37.71 -1.56 3.65
C PHE A 377 36.24 -1.96 3.58
N LYS A 378 35.75 -2.75 4.53
CA LYS A 378 34.33 -3.13 4.58
C LYS A 378 33.43 -1.92 4.85
N ALA A 379 33.85 -1.02 5.73
CA ALA A 379 33.14 0.24 5.97
C ALA A 379 33.13 1.14 4.72
N LEU A 380 34.23 1.18 3.95
CA LEU A 380 34.30 1.91 2.69
C LEU A 380 33.37 1.31 1.61
N GLU A 381 33.28 -0.02 1.51
CA GLU A 381 32.32 -0.71 0.62
C GLU A 381 30.86 -0.34 0.96
N ILE A 382 30.53 -0.25 2.26
CA ILE A 382 29.19 0.17 2.71
C ILE A 382 28.92 1.63 2.31
N VAL A 383 29.90 2.52 2.50
CA VAL A 383 29.83 3.93 2.11
C VAL A 383 29.60 4.08 0.61
N ASP A 384 30.38 3.36 -0.20
CA ASP A 384 30.27 3.35 -1.66
C ASP A 384 28.90 2.82 -2.11
N ARG A 385 28.43 1.73 -1.50
CA ARG A 385 27.09 1.17 -1.76
C ARG A 385 25.97 2.17 -1.43
N ILE A 386 26.06 2.92 -0.33
CA ILE A 386 25.05 3.93 0.01
C ILE A 386 25.01 5.08 -1.01
N MET A 387 26.16 5.44 -1.57
CA MET A 387 26.29 6.48 -2.58
C MET A 387 25.88 6.03 -3.99
N HIS A 388 25.71 4.73 -4.20
CA HIS A 388 25.28 4.19 -5.48
C HIS A 388 23.92 4.80 -5.90
N PRO A 389 23.75 5.21 -7.17
CA PRO A 389 22.56 5.92 -7.64
C PRO A 389 21.25 5.14 -7.41
N ASP A 390 21.33 3.82 -7.36
CA ASP A 390 20.18 2.92 -7.20
C ASP A 390 19.85 2.60 -5.72
N THR A 391 20.60 3.18 -4.78
CA THR A 391 20.44 2.89 -3.35
C THR A 391 19.33 3.74 -2.73
N GLY A 392 18.17 3.10 -2.57
CA GLY A 392 16.98 3.68 -1.95
C GLY A 392 15.73 2.92 -2.38
N ALA A 393 14.56 3.49 -2.09
CA ALA A 393 13.31 2.96 -2.62
C ALA A 393 13.23 3.31 -4.11
N SER A 394 13.36 2.31 -4.98
CA SER A 394 13.36 2.48 -6.44
C SER A 394 11.96 2.35 -7.04
N VAL A 395 11.72 3.11 -8.11
CA VAL A 395 10.51 3.09 -8.93
C VAL A 395 10.87 2.45 -10.27
N GLY A 396 10.69 1.13 -10.35
CA GLY A 396 11.18 0.32 -11.46
C GLY A 396 12.69 0.49 -11.64
N ASP A 397 13.12 0.60 -12.90
CA ASP A 397 14.52 0.89 -13.26
C ASP A 397 14.71 2.38 -13.63
N PHE A 398 13.72 3.23 -13.35
CA PHE A 398 13.71 4.63 -13.80
C PHE A 398 14.40 5.56 -12.83
N THR A 399 14.02 5.51 -11.55
CA THR A 399 14.50 6.49 -10.57
C THR A 399 14.37 5.99 -9.13
N VAL A 400 15.14 6.60 -8.23
CA VAL A 400 15.04 6.41 -6.79
C VAL A 400 14.22 7.54 -6.18
N LEU A 401 13.33 7.20 -5.25
CA LEU A 401 12.50 8.14 -4.52
C LEU A 401 13.36 9.06 -3.63
N LYS A 402 13.73 10.20 -4.19
CA LYS A 402 14.36 11.33 -3.47
C LYS A 402 13.29 12.33 -3.06
N ARG A 403 13.63 13.29 -2.19
CA ARG A 403 12.69 14.35 -1.78
C ARG A 403 12.21 15.21 -2.96
N GLU A 404 13.10 15.45 -3.92
CA GLU A 404 12.81 16.21 -5.14
C GLU A 404 11.79 15.51 -6.04
N PHE A 405 11.74 14.18 -6.01
CA PHE A 405 10.79 13.39 -6.80
C PHE A 405 9.33 13.82 -6.56
N ILE A 406 8.98 14.22 -5.34
CA ILE A 406 7.61 14.60 -4.99
C ILE A 406 7.22 15.92 -5.65
N VAL A 407 8.17 16.85 -5.76
CA VAL A 407 7.95 18.14 -6.42
C VAL A 407 7.68 17.89 -7.90
N TYR A 408 8.51 17.06 -8.56
CA TYR A 408 8.28 16.66 -9.94
C TYR A 408 6.97 15.90 -10.10
N TYR A 409 6.66 14.98 -9.19
CA TYR A 409 5.41 14.21 -9.22
C TYR A 409 4.18 15.11 -9.15
N ILE A 410 4.11 16.04 -8.19
CA ILE A 410 2.97 16.96 -8.07
C ILE A 410 2.87 17.86 -9.31
N LEU A 411 4.01 18.37 -9.80
CA LEU A 411 4.06 19.23 -10.98
C LEU A 411 3.60 18.49 -12.24
N GLU A 412 3.99 17.24 -12.42
CA GLU A 412 3.62 16.40 -13.57
C GLU A 412 2.11 16.12 -13.60
N ASN A 413 1.52 15.70 -12.48
CA ASN A 413 0.08 15.44 -12.40
C ASN A 413 -0.72 16.75 -12.60
N ALA A 414 -0.28 17.86 -11.98
CA ALA A 414 -0.92 19.16 -12.18
C ALA A 414 -0.85 19.63 -13.63
N SER A 415 0.31 19.44 -14.28
CA SER A 415 0.51 19.78 -15.70
C SER A 415 -0.33 18.89 -16.61
N THR A 416 -0.46 17.61 -16.29
CA THR A 416 -1.29 16.64 -17.04
C THR A 416 -2.77 17.04 -16.97
N ILE A 417 -3.29 17.30 -15.77
CA ILE A 417 -4.68 17.77 -15.60
C ILE A 417 -4.90 19.11 -16.34
N MET A 418 -3.95 20.05 -16.25
CA MET A 418 -4.02 21.33 -16.94
C MET A 418 -4.05 21.16 -18.47
N LEU A 419 -3.17 20.30 -19.02
CA LEU A 419 -3.11 20.01 -20.44
C LEU A 419 -4.43 19.42 -20.95
N LEU A 420 -4.95 18.40 -20.26
CA LEU A 420 -6.25 17.80 -20.58
C LEU A 420 -7.38 18.85 -20.52
N SER A 421 -7.34 19.76 -19.55
CA SER A 421 -8.33 20.85 -19.41
C SER A 421 -8.28 21.83 -20.57
N CYS A 422 -7.08 22.21 -21.01
CA CYS A 422 -6.87 23.14 -22.12
C CYS A 422 -7.34 22.54 -23.44
N ASP A 423 -7.02 21.27 -23.70
CA ASP A 423 -7.38 20.58 -24.93
C ASP A 423 -8.90 20.46 -25.08
N VAL A 424 -9.63 20.12 -24.00
CA VAL A 424 -11.10 20.06 -24.04
C VAL A 424 -11.71 21.42 -24.33
N ARG A 425 -11.21 22.49 -23.69
CA ARG A 425 -11.70 23.85 -23.97
C ARG A 425 -11.46 24.25 -25.41
N SER A 426 -10.28 23.94 -25.95
CA SER A 426 -9.96 24.19 -27.34
C SER A 426 -10.90 23.42 -28.29
N ALA A 427 -11.22 22.17 -27.97
CA ALA A 427 -12.12 21.33 -28.76
C ALA A 427 -13.60 21.77 -28.69
N ILE A 428 -14.03 22.40 -27.60
CA ILE A 428 -15.39 22.96 -27.44
C ILE A 428 -15.51 24.37 -28.06
N SER A 429 -14.40 25.11 -28.19
CA SER A 429 -14.36 26.47 -28.74
C SER A 429 -14.23 26.56 -30.26
N ILE A 430 -14.24 25.41 -30.96
CA ILE A 430 -14.34 25.27 -32.43
C ILE A 430 -15.73 24.71 -32.72
#